data_AF-V4NXT6-F1
#
_entry.id   AF-V4NXT6-F1
#
_cell.length_a   1.000
_cell.length_b   1.000
_cell.length_c   1.000
_cell.angle_alpha   90.00
_cell.angle_beta   90.00
_cell.angle_gamma   90.00
#
_symmetry.space_group_name_H-M   'P 1'
#
loop_
_entity.id
_entity.type
_entity.pdbx_description
1 polymer ?
#
loop_
_entity_poly.entity_id
_entity_poly.type
_entity_poly.pdbx_seq_one_letter_code
_entity_poly.pdbx_strand_id
1 'polypeptide(L)'
;MTCFRKAVPLVLTLCAALMAQTACATAPVASSAAPTSKISRDPFFAGLVTRARRLESETKAFTPALDLLQQPKFKIYTQAIRNLSADDQKGHMTLKARGTDNDLKCIMKGLSLDLNIKMDAILTAKSDAEVGTALNNMAALLRDHIDVIVTPATADSGLDCVIEFGNT
;
A
#
# COMPACT_ATOMS: atom_id res chain seq x y z
N MET A 1 -13.38 -54.97 12.61
CA MET A 1 -13.32 -56.26 11.90
C MET A 1 -12.29 -56.15 10.78
N THR A 2 -11.13 -56.76 11.01
CA THR A 2 -10.10 -57.06 10.01
C THR A 2 -10.59 -58.12 9.03
N CYS A 3 -10.27 -58.00 7.74
CA CYS A 3 -9.93 -59.19 6.95
C CYS A 3 -9.17 -58.81 5.67
N PHE A 4 -7.85 -58.96 5.72
CA PHE A 4 -6.98 -59.08 4.56
C PHE A 4 -7.30 -60.39 3.83
N ARG A 5 -7.46 -60.37 2.51
CA ARG A 5 -7.53 -61.60 1.72
C ARG A 5 -6.67 -61.53 0.47
N LYS A 6 -5.48 -62.11 0.66
CA LYS A 6 -4.74 -63.05 -0.20
C LYS A 6 -4.61 -62.72 -1.70
N ALA A 7 -3.34 -62.60 -2.07
CA ALA A 7 -2.79 -62.85 -3.40
C ALA A 7 -3.19 -64.24 -3.95
N VAL A 8 -3.25 -64.36 -5.27
CA VAL A 8 -2.29 -65.13 -6.11
C VAL A 8 -2.64 -64.88 -7.59
N PRO A 9 -1.64 -64.85 -8.49
CA PRO A 9 -1.72 -64.22 -9.81
C PRO A 9 -1.95 -65.25 -10.91
N LEU A 10 -2.56 -64.86 -12.03
CA LEU A 10 -2.26 -65.46 -13.32
C LEU A 10 -2.82 -64.62 -14.47
N VAL A 11 -2.08 -64.68 -15.57
CA VAL A 11 -2.45 -64.36 -16.96
C VAL A 11 -1.92 -63.02 -17.48
N LEU A 12 -0.72 -63.15 -18.03
CA LEU A 12 -0.13 -62.33 -19.07
C LEU A 12 -0.93 -62.51 -20.38
N THR A 13 -1.65 -61.49 -20.83
CA THR A 13 -2.05 -61.37 -22.24
C THR A 13 -1.96 -59.92 -22.72
N LEU A 14 -1.17 -59.79 -23.77
CA LEU A 14 -0.82 -58.66 -24.61
C LEU A 14 -2.04 -57.92 -25.16
N CYS A 15 -2.14 -56.60 -24.95
CA CYS A 15 -2.91 -55.72 -25.84
C CYS A 15 -2.27 -54.34 -25.89
N ALA A 16 -1.84 -53.96 -27.09
CA ALA A 16 -1.23 -52.68 -27.39
C ALA A 16 -2.23 -51.54 -27.19
N ALA A 17 -1.86 -50.54 -26.41
CA ALA A 17 -2.48 -49.22 -26.44
C ALA A 17 -1.39 -48.17 -26.27
N LEU A 18 -1.04 -47.56 -27.40
CA LEU A 18 -0.18 -46.39 -27.52
C LEU A 18 -0.86 -45.23 -26.75
N MET A 19 -0.46 -44.99 -25.50
CA MET A 19 -0.93 -43.83 -24.75
C MET A 19 -0.09 -42.62 -25.14
N ALA A 20 -0.55 -41.89 -26.15
CA ALA A 20 -0.09 -40.54 -26.45
C ALA A 20 -0.47 -39.63 -25.27
N GLN A 21 0.48 -39.40 -24.36
CA GLN A 21 0.34 -38.39 -23.31
C GLN A 21 0.59 -37.02 -23.93
N THR A 22 -0.49 -36.39 -24.41
CA THR A 22 -0.47 -34.99 -24.80
C THR A 22 -0.38 -34.14 -23.53
N ALA A 23 0.85 -33.82 -23.12
CA ALA A 23 1.09 -32.85 -22.06
C ALA A 23 0.59 -31.47 -22.53
N CYS A 24 -0.55 -31.01 -21.99
CA CYS A 24 -0.94 -29.61 -22.09
C CYS A 24 0.08 -28.78 -21.33
N ALA A 25 1.07 -28.22 -22.03
CA ALA A 25 1.94 -27.19 -21.52
C ALA A 25 1.11 -25.92 -21.30
N THR A 26 0.76 -25.65 -20.04
CA THR A 26 0.23 -24.35 -19.61
C THR A 26 1.38 -23.34 -19.68
N ALA A 27 1.41 -22.53 -20.74
CA ALA A 27 2.35 -21.43 -20.87
C ALA A 27 2.13 -20.45 -19.69
N PRO A 28 3.20 -19.96 -19.03
CA PRO A 28 3.05 -18.96 -17.99
C PRO A 28 2.54 -17.66 -18.63
N VAL A 29 1.36 -17.23 -18.20
CA VAL A 29 0.84 -15.89 -18.51
C VAL A 29 1.79 -14.89 -17.85
N ALA A 30 2.65 -14.25 -18.64
CA ALA A 30 3.44 -13.13 -18.16
C ALA A 30 2.46 -12.02 -17.75
N SER A 31 2.29 -11.83 -16.45
CA SER A 31 1.53 -10.70 -15.91
C SER A 31 2.30 -9.44 -16.27
N SER A 32 1.82 -8.70 -17.29
CA SER A 32 2.31 -7.36 -17.57
C SER A 32 2.02 -6.52 -16.34
N ALA A 33 3.06 -6.15 -15.58
CA ALA A 33 2.92 -5.19 -14.50
C ALA A 33 2.21 -3.94 -15.04
N ALA A 34 1.20 -3.47 -14.32
CA ALA A 34 0.47 -2.27 -14.70
C ALA A 34 1.47 -1.11 -14.89
N PRO A 35 1.23 -0.22 -15.87
CA PRO A 35 2.12 0.91 -16.08
C PRO A 35 2.23 1.74 -14.79
N THR A 36 3.45 2.12 -14.43
CA THR A 36 3.74 3.02 -13.31
C THR A 36 3.69 4.47 -13.79
N SER A 37 3.22 5.40 -12.95
CA SER A 37 3.23 6.84 -13.26
C SER A 37 4.65 7.33 -13.59
N LYS A 38 4.78 8.34 -14.45
CA LYS A 38 6.09 8.97 -14.73
C LYS A 38 6.64 9.69 -13.49
N ILE A 39 5.77 10.37 -12.74
CA ILE A 39 6.13 11.13 -11.55
C ILE A 39 6.73 10.23 -10.45
N SER A 40 6.29 8.97 -10.33
CA SER A 40 6.85 8.02 -9.36
C SER A 40 8.34 7.68 -9.59
N ARG A 41 8.89 8.01 -10.77
CA ARG A 41 10.31 7.82 -11.09
C ARG A 41 11.17 9.04 -10.77
N ASP A 42 10.56 10.20 -10.51
CA ASP A 42 11.29 11.37 -10.03
C ASP A 42 11.87 11.04 -8.63
N PRO A 43 13.18 11.22 -8.39
CA PRO A 43 13.83 10.83 -7.15
C PRO A 43 13.16 11.37 -5.88
N PHE A 44 12.57 12.58 -5.97
CA PHE A 44 11.86 13.15 -4.83
C PHE A 44 10.62 12.31 -4.47
N PHE A 45 9.75 12.02 -5.45
CA PHE A 45 8.51 11.28 -5.25
C PHE A 45 8.75 9.79 -4.99
N ALA A 46 9.75 9.19 -5.64
CA ALA A 46 10.20 7.84 -5.32
C ALA A 46 10.61 7.73 -3.83
N GLY A 47 11.32 8.75 -3.33
CA GLY A 47 11.69 8.85 -1.92
C GLY A 47 10.47 8.95 -0.99
N LEU A 48 9.40 9.65 -1.38
CA LEU A 48 8.15 9.70 -0.61
C LEU A 48 7.50 8.32 -0.51
N VAL A 49 7.39 7.61 -1.65
CA VAL A 49 6.83 6.25 -1.69
C VAL A 49 7.62 5.29 -0.80
N THR A 50 8.95 5.34 -0.83
CA THR A 50 9.79 4.50 0.05
C THR A 50 9.54 4.81 1.53
N ARG A 51 9.44 6.09 1.91
CA ARG A 51 9.16 6.49 3.30
C ARG A 51 7.75 6.08 3.73
N ALA A 52 6.74 6.28 2.89
CA ALA A 52 5.37 5.88 3.16
C ALA A 52 5.25 4.36 3.36
N ARG A 53 5.89 3.54 2.51
CA ARG A 53 5.94 2.07 2.67
C ARG A 53 6.54 1.64 3.99
N ARG A 54 7.67 2.24 4.36
CA ARG A 54 8.32 1.97 5.65
C ARG A 54 7.37 2.31 6.81
N LEU A 55 6.77 3.49 6.77
CA LEU A 55 5.87 3.96 7.83
C LEU A 55 4.59 3.12 7.90
N GLU A 56 4.03 2.68 6.77
CA GLU A 56 2.89 1.78 6.72
C GLU A 56 3.21 0.46 7.43
N SER A 57 4.37 -0.12 7.13
CA SER A 57 4.84 -1.34 7.78
C SER A 57 5.08 -1.15 9.28
N GLU A 58 5.67 -0.02 9.69
CA GLU A 58 5.87 0.29 11.11
C GLU A 58 4.53 0.47 11.84
N THR A 59 3.56 1.14 11.21
CA THR A 59 2.20 1.34 11.74
C THR A 59 1.52 0.01 12.03
N LYS A 60 1.57 -0.92 11.06
CA LYS A 60 0.98 -2.26 11.17
C LYS A 60 1.67 -3.14 12.21
N ALA A 61 2.91 -2.84 12.58
CA ALA A 61 3.68 -3.60 13.55
C ALA A 61 3.44 -3.17 15.00
N PHE A 62 2.78 -2.03 15.23
CA PHE A 62 2.44 -1.61 16.59
C PHE A 62 1.33 -2.47 17.17
N THR A 63 1.51 -2.89 18.43
CA THR A 63 0.42 -3.44 19.23
C THR A 63 -0.50 -2.29 19.67
N PRO A 64 -1.82 -2.37 19.42
CA PRO A 64 -2.77 -1.36 19.89
C PRO A 64 -2.86 -1.34 21.41
N ALA A 65 -2.23 -0.35 22.04
CA ALA A 65 -2.26 -0.15 23.47
C ALA A 65 -1.99 1.33 23.80
N LEU A 66 -2.61 1.88 24.84
CA LEU A 66 -2.40 3.28 25.24
C LEU A 66 -0.95 3.57 25.67
N ASP A 67 -0.27 2.58 26.25
CA ASP A 67 1.12 2.72 26.69
C ASP A 67 2.09 2.95 25.50
N LEU A 68 1.69 2.55 24.28
CA LEU A 68 2.41 2.83 23.03
C LEU A 68 2.77 4.31 22.90
N LEU A 69 1.84 5.20 23.25
CA LEU A 69 2.01 6.65 23.08
C LEU A 69 3.16 7.22 23.93
N GLN A 70 3.56 6.51 24.98
CA GLN A 70 4.66 6.89 25.85
C GLN A 70 6.01 6.33 25.40
N GLN A 71 6.01 5.37 24.47
CA GLN A 71 7.23 4.69 24.05
C GLN A 71 8.14 5.62 23.22
N PRO A 72 9.46 5.62 23.47
CA PRO A 72 10.40 6.43 22.69
C PRO A 72 10.34 6.17 21.18
N LYS A 73 10.18 4.90 20.77
CA LYS A 73 10.02 4.50 19.37
C LYS A 73 8.79 5.16 18.73
N PHE A 74 7.69 5.27 19.48
CA PHE A 74 6.48 5.89 18.98
C PHE A 74 6.67 7.40 18.75
N LYS A 75 7.41 8.10 19.62
CA LYS A 75 7.76 9.52 19.41
C LYS A 75 8.57 9.74 18.12
N ILE A 76 9.54 8.86 17.84
CA ILE A 76 10.31 8.90 16.59
C ILE A 76 9.39 8.67 15.38
N TYR A 77 8.49 7.70 15.47
CA TYR A 77 7.48 7.43 14.44
C TYR A 77 6.56 8.64 14.20
N THR A 78 6.08 9.30 15.26
CA THR A 78 5.30 10.55 15.17
C THR A 78 6.05 11.61 14.37
N GLN A 79 7.32 11.87 14.70
CA GLN A 79 8.12 12.84 13.96
C GLN A 79 8.30 12.44 12.48
N ALA A 80 8.48 11.16 12.20
CA ALA A 80 8.63 10.68 10.83
C ALA A 80 7.36 10.89 9.99
N ILE A 81 6.16 10.72 10.57
CA ILE A 81 4.89 11.03 9.90
C ILE A 81 4.74 12.54 9.65
N ARG A 82 5.10 13.39 10.62
CA ARG A 82 5.08 14.86 10.43
C ARG A 82 6.06 15.31 9.34
N ASN A 83 7.23 14.66 9.26
CA ASN A 83 8.19 14.93 8.19
C ASN A 83 7.64 14.50 6.82
N LEU A 84 6.99 13.34 6.72
CA LEU A 84 6.34 12.91 5.47
C LEU A 84 5.26 13.91 5.05
N SER A 85 4.42 14.36 5.97
CA SER A 85 3.42 15.39 5.72
C SER A 85 4.03 16.70 5.20
N ALA A 86 5.13 17.17 5.79
CA ALA A 86 5.82 18.37 5.32
C ALA A 86 6.42 18.18 3.91
N ASP A 87 6.95 16.99 3.64
CA ASP A 87 7.42 16.63 2.30
C ASP A 87 6.28 16.55 1.28
N ASP A 88 5.09 16.10 1.68
CA ASP A 88 3.91 16.09 0.80
C ASP A 88 3.46 17.51 0.44
N GLN A 89 3.51 18.43 1.40
CA GLN A 89 3.28 19.86 1.15
C GLN A 89 4.33 20.43 0.18
N LYS A 90 5.59 20.01 0.29
CA LYS A 90 6.63 20.36 -0.69
C LYS A 90 6.36 19.74 -2.07
N GLY A 91 5.85 18.51 -2.11
CA GLY A 91 5.39 17.84 -3.33
C GLY A 91 4.29 18.63 -4.01
N HIS A 92 3.26 19.03 -3.28
CA HIS A 92 2.20 19.92 -3.76
C HIS A 92 2.77 21.19 -4.41
N MET A 93 3.65 21.91 -3.71
CA MET A 93 4.24 23.16 -4.23
C MET A 93 5.11 22.92 -5.47
N THR A 94 5.83 21.81 -5.51
CA THR A 94 6.64 21.41 -6.67
C THR A 94 5.76 21.15 -7.89
N LEU A 95 4.68 20.39 -7.73
CA LEU A 95 3.74 20.09 -8.81
C LEU A 95 3.01 21.34 -9.29
N LYS A 96 2.56 22.19 -8.36
CA LYS A 96 1.94 23.48 -8.66
C LYS A 96 2.85 24.36 -9.51
N ALA A 97 4.14 24.48 -9.16
CA ALA A 97 5.11 25.28 -9.91
C ALA A 97 5.38 24.74 -11.32
N ARG A 98 5.29 23.41 -11.52
CA ARG A 98 5.46 22.77 -12.83
C ARG A 98 4.23 22.90 -13.73
N GLY A 99 3.06 23.21 -13.19
CA GLY A 99 1.80 23.30 -13.95
C GLY A 99 1.36 21.98 -14.59
N THR A 100 1.77 20.85 -14.02
CA THR A 100 1.55 19.48 -14.56
C THR A 100 0.93 18.55 -13.50
N ASP A 101 0.62 17.32 -13.92
CA ASP A 101 0.21 16.18 -13.08
C ASP A 101 -1.23 16.26 -12.50
N ASN A 102 -2.12 17.00 -13.17
CA ASN A 102 -3.58 17.02 -12.94
C ASN A 102 -3.95 17.23 -11.46
N ASP A 103 -4.79 16.34 -10.90
CA ASP A 103 -5.27 16.37 -9.52
C ASP A 103 -4.18 16.00 -8.50
N LEU A 104 -3.05 15.41 -8.93
CA LEU A 104 -2.02 14.94 -8.00
C LEU A 104 -1.51 16.06 -7.11
N LYS A 105 -1.38 17.28 -7.63
CA LYS A 105 -1.00 18.45 -6.83
C LYS A 105 -1.95 18.66 -5.64
N CYS A 106 -3.27 18.52 -5.82
CA CYS A 106 -4.26 18.71 -4.77
C CYS A 106 -4.31 17.49 -3.85
N ILE A 107 -4.15 16.28 -4.40
CA ILE A 107 -4.01 15.06 -3.61
C ILE A 107 -2.81 15.15 -2.65
N MET A 108 -1.65 15.62 -3.10
CA MET A 108 -0.48 15.81 -2.23
C MET A 108 -0.77 16.80 -1.08
N LYS A 109 -1.57 17.84 -1.33
CA LYS A 109 -2.03 18.76 -0.28
C LYS A 109 -2.95 18.05 0.72
N GLY A 110 -3.95 17.30 0.22
CA GLY A 110 -4.85 16.50 1.05
C GLY A 110 -4.10 15.51 1.94
N LEU A 111 -3.15 14.76 1.38
CA LEU A 111 -2.29 13.82 2.11
C LEU A 111 -1.49 14.51 3.22
N SER A 112 -0.90 15.67 2.94
CA SER A 112 -0.19 16.46 3.95
C SER A 112 -1.07 16.78 5.15
N LEU A 113 -2.31 17.20 4.91
CA LEU A 113 -3.28 17.52 5.97
C LEU A 113 -3.75 16.26 6.70
N ASP A 114 -4.13 15.23 5.96
CA ASP A 114 -4.69 13.99 6.53
C ASP A 114 -3.67 13.24 7.39
N LEU A 115 -2.39 13.22 7.02
CA LEU A 115 -1.34 12.61 7.83
C LEU A 115 -1.28 13.26 9.22
N ASN A 116 -1.44 14.58 9.30
CA ASN A 116 -1.48 15.29 10.57
C ASN A 116 -2.74 14.93 11.36
N ILE A 117 -3.91 14.98 10.72
CA ILE A 117 -5.21 14.65 11.34
C ILE A 117 -5.20 13.23 11.90
N LYS A 118 -4.73 12.24 11.12
CA LYS A 118 -4.67 10.84 11.58
C LYS A 118 -3.66 10.65 12.70
N MET A 119 -2.53 11.37 12.68
CA MET A 119 -1.56 11.31 13.78
C MET A 119 -2.13 11.91 15.06
N ASP A 120 -2.83 13.05 14.97
CA ASP A 120 -3.52 13.67 16.11
C ASP A 120 -4.60 12.74 16.69
N ALA A 121 -5.31 12.00 15.84
CA ALA A 121 -6.28 10.99 16.30
C ALA A 121 -5.61 9.86 17.10
N ILE A 122 -4.41 9.41 16.71
CA ILE A 122 -3.67 8.40 17.50
C ILE A 122 -3.22 8.99 18.85
N LEU A 123 -2.69 10.22 18.84
CA LEU A 123 -2.17 10.89 20.04
C LEU A 123 -3.26 11.26 21.05
N THR A 124 -4.50 11.44 20.59
CA THR A 124 -5.64 11.85 21.42
C THR A 124 -6.56 10.70 21.81
N ALA A 125 -6.25 9.48 21.37
CA ALA A 125 -6.99 8.27 21.71
C ALA A 125 -7.00 8.02 23.23
N LYS A 126 -8.13 7.52 23.74
CA LYS A 126 -8.41 7.33 25.17
C LYS A 126 -8.59 5.87 25.56
N SER A 127 -8.50 4.95 24.61
CA SER A 127 -8.57 3.51 24.84
C SER A 127 -7.71 2.74 23.82
N ASP A 128 -7.34 1.51 24.17
CA ASP A 128 -6.60 0.62 23.26
C ASP A 128 -7.35 0.37 21.94
N ALA A 129 -8.68 0.31 22.01
CA ALA A 129 -9.56 0.19 20.84
C ALA A 129 -9.51 1.43 19.93
N GLU A 130 -9.50 2.63 20.52
CA GLU A 130 -9.33 3.88 19.76
C GLU A 130 -7.93 3.96 19.13
N VAL A 131 -6.88 3.57 19.86
CA VAL A 131 -5.52 3.48 19.31
C VAL A 131 -5.49 2.52 18.12
N GLY A 132 -6.09 1.34 18.25
CA GLY A 132 -6.15 0.36 17.16
C GLY A 132 -6.88 0.88 15.92
N THR A 133 -8.03 1.54 16.12
CA THR A 133 -8.78 2.16 15.01
C THR A 133 -7.96 3.26 14.33
N ALA A 134 -7.31 4.13 15.11
CA ALA A 134 -6.51 5.21 14.59
C ALA A 134 -5.26 4.72 13.85
N LEU A 135 -4.58 3.68 14.35
CA LEU A 135 -3.45 3.03 13.67
C LEU A 135 -3.89 2.40 12.34
N ASN A 136 -5.03 1.71 12.30
CA ASN A 136 -5.56 1.14 11.06
C ASN A 136 -5.87 2.22 10.01
N ASN A 137 -6.47 3.33 10.44
CA ASN A 137 -6.75 4.47 9.56
C ASN A 137 -5.46 5.11 9.03
N MET A 138 -4.42 5.24 9.87
CA MET A 138 -3.11 5.73 9.45
C MET A 138 -2.45 4.77 8.44
N ALA A 139 -2.49 3.46 8.68
CA ALA A 139 -1.96 2.48 7.75
C ALA A 139 -2.69 2.51 6.39
N ALA A 140 -4.01 2.69 6.39
CA ALA A 140 -4.79 2.86 5.17
C ALA A 140 -4.38 4.12 4.40
N LEU A 141 -4.26 5.27 5.09
CA LEU A 141 -3.80 6.52 4.48
C LEU A 141 -2.39 6.39 3.87
N LEU A 142 -1.46 5.73 4.56
CA LEU A 142 -0.09 5.53 4.06
C LEU A 142 -0.05 4.61 2.82
N ARG A 143 -0.97 3.64 2.73
CA ARG A 143 -1.15 2.85 1.50
C ARG A 143 -1.70 3.71 0.36
N ASP A 144 -2.74 4.50 0.63
CA ASP A 144 -3.34 5.36 -0.37
C ASP A 144 -2.33 6.41 -0.88
N HIS A 145 -1.49 6.95 0.02
CA HIS A 145 -0.36 7.82 -0.31
C HIS A 145 0.58 7.21 -1.37
N ILE A 146 0.95 5.94 -1.18
CA ILE A 146 1.76 5.20 -2.15
C ILE A 146 1.01 5.08 -3.47
N ASP A 147 -0.24 4.64 -3.41
CA ASP A 147 -1.03 4.29 -4.58
C ASP A 147 -1.26 5.49 -5.48
N VAL A 148 -1.54 6.67 -4.93
CA VAL A 148 -1.76 7.88 -5.73
C VAL A 148 -0.49 8.38 -6.42
N ILE A 149 0.70 8.11 -5.88
CA ILE A 149 1.96 8.48 -6.53
C ILE A 149 2.32 7.47 -7.62
N VAL A 150 2.19 6.17 -7.38
CA VAL A 150 2.66 5.13 -8.32
C VAL A 150 1.66 4.83 -9.44
N THR A 151 0.38 5.08 -9.21
CA THR A 151 -0.66 4.86 -10.21
C THR A 151 -0.60 5.96 -11.27
N PRO A 152 -0.61 5.63 -12.57
CA PRO A 152 -0.68 6.64 -13.62
C PRO A 152 -1.87 7.56 -13.39
N ALA A 153 -1.64 8.87 -13.41
CA ALA A 153 -2.71 9.84 -13.35
C ALA A 153 -3.59 9.69 -14.60
N THR A 154 -4.83 9.25 -14.41
CA THR A 154 -5.86 9.18 -15.46
C THR A 154 -7.00 10.16 -15.21
N ALA A 155 -7.08 10.72 -14.00
CA ALA A 155 -8.08 11.71 -13.60
C ALA A 155 -7.52 13.14 -13.73
N ASP A 156 -8.37 14.02 -14.21
CA ASP A 156 -8.28 15.47 -14.11
C ASP A 156 -9.69 15.97 -13.83
N SER A 157 -9.94 16.33 -12.57
CA SER A 157 -11.23 16.85 -12.13
C SER A 157 -11.47 18.30 -12.57
N GLY A 158 -10.44 18.99 -13.06
CA GLY A 158 -10.47 20.43 -13.31
C GLY A 158 -10.55 21.27 -12.03
N LEU A 159 -10.38 20.66 -10.85
CA LEU A 159 -10.44 21.36 -9.57
C LEU A 159 -9.10 22.02 -9.25
N ASP A 160 -9.18 23.27 -8.81
CA ASP A 160 -8.06 23.97 -8.17
C ASP A 160 -8.08 23.67 -6.67
N CYS A 161 -6.91 23.45 -6.09
CA CYS A 161 -6.77 23.12 -4.68
C CYS A 161 -7.26 24.25 -3.76
N VAL A 162 -7.36 25.48 -4.27
CA VAL A 162 -7.97 26.62 -3.58
C VAL A 162 -9.45 26.37 -3.28
N ILE A 163 -10.17 25.71 -4.19
CA ILE A 163 -11.60 25.40 -4.02
C ILE A 163 -11.78 24.32 -2.95
N GLU A 164 -10.89 23.32 -2.92
CA GLU A 164 -11.00 22.18 -2.00
C GLU A 164 -10.46 22.48 -0.59
N PHE A 165 -9.39 23.27 -0.47
CA PHE A 165 -8.66 23.44 0.78
C PHE A 165 -8.47 24.90 1.22
N GLY A 166 -8.96 25.87 0.45
CA GLY A 166 -8.77 27.30 0.71
C GLY A 166 -7.34 27.80 0.40
N ASN A 167 -7.08 29.10 0.62
CA ASN A 167 -5.76 29.69 0.43
C ASN A 167 -4.82 29.29 1.57
N THR A 168 -3.94 28.30 1.33
CA THR A 168 -2.86 27.91 2.25
C THR A 168 -1.54 27.59 1.54
#